data_AF-A0A662CEC2-F1
#
_entry.id   AF-A0A662CEC2-F1
#
_cell.length_a   1.000
_cell.length_b   1.000
_cell.length_c   1.000
_cell.angle_alpha   90.00
_cell.angle_beta   90.00
_cell.angle_gamma   90.00
#
_symmetry.space_group_name_H-M   'P 1'
#
loop_
_entity.id
_entity.type
_entity.pdbx_description
1 polymer ?
#
loop_
_entity_poly.entity_id
_entity_poly.type
_entity_poly.pdbx_seq_one_letter_code
_entity_poly.pdbx_strand_id
1 'polypeptide(L)'
;MKVKSPIFNLKLFASNRLFSFSNLAALINYATTFAITFLLSLYLQYILGLSPRDAGFILITQPVMMAIIASISGRLSDRYDPRILASAGMGIITGGLI
;
A
#
# COMPACT_ATOMS: atom_id res chain seq x y z
N MET A 1 -21.48 13.46 -25.32
CA MET A 1 -21.27 14.60 -24.41
C MET A 1 -19.76 14.75 -24.16
N LYS A 2 -19.12 15.80 -24.68
CA LYS A 2 -17.69 16.11 -24.43
C LYS A 2 -17.60 17.12 -23.29
N VAL A 3 -17.04 16.73 -22.15
CA VAL A 3 -16.82 17.63 -21.01
C VAL A 3 -15.40 18.21 -21.10
N LYS A 4 -15.27 19.53 -20.96
CA LYS A 4 -14.02 20.32 -21.13
C LYS A 4 -12.93 20.04 -20.07
N SER A 5 -13.26 19.35 -18.97
CA SER A 5 -12.30 18.88 -17.96
C SER A 5 -12.77 17.52 -17.43
N PRO A 6 -12.38 16.41 -18.09
CA PRO A 6 -12.67 15.10 -17.57
C PRO A 6 -11.77 14.83 -16.36
N ILE A 7 -12.36 14.50 -15.21
CA ILE A 7 -11.64 14.07 -14.00
C ILE A 7 -10.75 12.86 -14.31
N PHE A 8 -11.18 12.02 -15.26
CA PHE A 8 -10.41 10.93 -15.86
C PHE A 8 -10.01 11.26 -17.30
N ASN A 9 -8.78 11.72 -17.48
CA ASN A 9 -8.25 11.95 -18.82
C ASN A 9 -7.82 10.59 -19.42
N LEU A 10 -8.77 9.87 -20.04
CA LEU A 10 -8.58 8.54 -20.66
C LEU A 10 -7.44 8.49 -21.69
N LYS A 11 -6.97 9.65 -22.18
CA LYS A 11 -5.75 9.77 -23.00
C LYS A 11 -4.47 9.38 -22.26
N LEU A 12 -4.42 9.40 -20.92
CA LEU A 12 -3.26 8.94 -20.13
C LEU A 12 -3.05 7.42 -20.24
N PHE A 13 -4.12 6.62 -20.24
CA PHE A 13 -4.06 5.17 -20.42
C PHE A 13 -3.67 4.76 -21.85
N ALA A 14 -4.05 5.55 -22.86
CA ALA A 14 -3.79 5.24 -24.27
C ALA A 14 -2.48 5.83 -24.82
N SER A 15 -2.07 7.02 -24.36
CA SER A 15 -0.92 7.75 -24.93
C SER A 15 0.37 7.57 -24.13
N ASN A 16 0.30 7.17 -22.86
CA ASN A 16 1.47 7.12 -21.98
C ASN A 16 1.71 5.67 -21.52
N ARG A 17 2.51 4.91 -22.29
CA ARG A 17 2.89 3.52 -21.95
C ARG A 17 3.40 3.40 -20.52
N LEU A 18 4.12 4.42 -20.05
CA LEU A 18 4.63 4.49 -18.68
C LEU A 18 3.50 4.39 -17.64
N PHE A 19 2.38 5.08 -17.86
CA PHE A 19 1.23 5.04 -16.95
C PHE A 19 0.52 3.68 -16.97
N SER A 20 0.40 3.05 -18.14
CA SER A 20 -0.17 1.69 -18.26
C SER A 20 0.73 0.63 -17.62
N PHE A 21 2.06 0.73 -17.78
CA PHE A 21 3.01 -0.13 -17.08
C PHE A 21 2.99 0.10 -15.56
N SER A 22 2.91 1.34 -15.08
CA SER A 22 2.77 1.64 -13.65
C SER A 22 1.48 1.04 -13.07
N ASN A 23 0.36 1.12 -13.79
CA ASN A 23 -0.88 0.48 -13.35
C ASN A 23 -0.79 -1.05 -13.37
N LEU A 24 -0.14 -1.64 -14.39
CA LEU A 24 0.08 -3.08 -14.44
C LEU A 24 0.97 -3.54 -13.27
N ALA A 25 2.05 -2.80 -12.99
CA ALA A 25 2.91 -3.05 -11.84
C ALA A 25 2.13 -2.94 -10.52
N ALA A 26 1.28 -1.94 -10.37
CA ALA A 26 0.41 -1.81 -9.20
C ALA A 26 -0.57 -3.00 -9.09
N LEU A 27 -1.17 -3.43 -10.19
CA LEU A 27 -2.08 -4.58 -10.22
C LEU A 27 -1.36 -5.87 -9.80
N ILE A 28 -0.17 -6.12 -10.35
CA ILE A 28 0.66 -7.26 -9.96
C ILE A 28 1.02 -7.17 -8.48
N ASN A 29 1.44 -5.99 -8.01
CA ASN A 29 1.80 -5.77 -6.61
C ASN A 29 0.63 -6.12 -5.68
N TYR A 30 -0.58 -5.59 -5.93
CA TYR A 30 -1.76 -5.92 -5.14
C TYR A 30 -2.09 -7.41 -5.17
N ALA A 31 -2.02 -8.06 -6.34
CA ALA A 31 -2.25 -9.51 -6.45
C ALA A 31 -1.25 -10.30 -5.61
N THR A 32 0.04 -9.93 -5.66
CA THR A 32 1.10 -10.56 -4.86
C THR A 32 0.88 -10.32 -3.37
N THR A 33 0.53 -9.11 -2.94
CA THR A 33 0.25 -8.81 -1.53
C THR A 33 -0.87 -9.69 -0.96
N PHE A 34 -1.96 -9.88 -1.70
CA PHE A 34 -3.04 -10.78 -1.30
C PHE A 34 -2.58 -12.24 -1.22
N ALA A 35 -1.86 -12.72 -2.24
CA ALA A 35 -1.34 -14.08 -2.27
C ALA A 35 -0.39 -14.36 -1.09
N ILE A 36 0.52 -13.44 -0.78
CA ILE A 36 1.45 -13.55 0.36
C ILE A 36 0.68 -13.57 1.68
N THR A 37 -0.31 -12.68 1.86
CA THR A 37 -1.10 -12.63 3.09
C THR A 37 -1.86 -13.94 3.31
N PHE A 38 -2.44 -14.50 2.25
CA PHE A 38 -3.11 -15.80 2.30
C PHE A 38 -2.13 -16.93 2.63
N LEU A 39 -0.98 -16.98 1.96
CA LEU A 39 0.04 -17.99 2.20
C LEU A 39 0.60 -17.89 3.63
N LEU A 40 0.82 -16.68 4.14
CA LEU A 40 1.26 -16.46 5.51
C LEU A 40 0.23 -16.97 6.52
N SER A 41 -1.06 -16.73 6.28
CA SER A 41 -2.14 -17.29 7.11
C SER A 41 -2.08 -18.81 7.17
N LEU A 42 -1.91 -19.47 6.01
CA LEU A 42 -1.76 -20.93 5.94
C LEU A 42 -0.47 -21.39 6.64
N TYR A 43 0.64 -20.68 6.45
CA TYR A 43 1.92 -21.00 7.08
C TYR A 43 1.82 -20.95 8.62
N LEU A 44 1.23 -19.87 9.16
CA LEU A 44 1.04 -19.69 10.59
C LEU A 44 0.14 -20.78 11.20
N GLN A 45 -0.93 -21.16 10.50
CA GLN A 45 -1.90 -22.14 11.01
C GLN A 45 -1.43 -23.59 10.82
N TYR A 46 -0.91 -23.95 9.64
CA TYR A 46 -0.59 -25.35 9.31
C TYR A 46 0.84 -25.76 9.66
N ILE A 47 1.82 -24.85 9.56
CA ILE A 47 3.24 -25.19 9.80
C ILE A 47 3.63 -24.83 11.23
N LEU A 48 3.26 -23.64 11.70
CA LEU A 48 3.51 -23.20 13.07
C LEU A 48 2.47 -23.70 14.08
N GLY A 49 1.36 -24.29 13.62
CA GLY A 49 0.31 -24.84 14.47
C GLY A 49 -0.42 -23.80 15.32
N LEU A 50 -0.34 -22.51 14.96
CA LEU A 50 -0.99 -21.44 15.71
C LEU A 50 -2.51 -21.52 15.56
N SER A 51 -3.22 -21.09 16.60
CA SER A 51 -4.67 -20.98 16.52
C SER A 51 -5.06 -19.97 15.43
N PRO A 52 -6.21 -20.13 14.76
CA PRO A 52 -6.70 -19.15 13.78
C PRO A 52 -6.83 -17.74 14.37
N ARG A 53 -7.06 -17.64 15.68
CA ARG A 53 -7.14 -16.38 16.41
C ARG A 53 -5.79 -15.67 16.44
N ASP A 54 -4.74 -16.38 16.80
CA ASP A 54 -3.38 -15.81 16.92
C ASP A 54 -2.80 -15.46 15.55
N ALA A 55 -3.01 -16.33 14.55
CA ALA A 55 -2.67 -16.03 13.17
C ALA A 55 -3.41 -14.78 12.67
N GLY A 56 -4.71 -14.66 12.99
CA GLY A 56 -5.49 -13.45 12.71
C GLY A 56 -4.90 -12.19 13.34
N PHE A 57 -4.49 -12.24 14.61
CA PHE A 57 -3.84 -11.11 15.28
C PHE A 57 -2.53 -10.67 14.60
N ILE A 58 -1.72 -11.61 14.15
CA ILE A 58 -0.49 -11.32 13.41
C ILE A 58 -0.81 -10.64 12.07
N LEU A 59 -1.79 -11.18 11.34
CA LEU A 59 -2.16 -10.65 10.02
C LEU A 59 -2.79 -9.24 10.10
N ILE A 60 -3.59 -8.94 11.13
CA ILE A 60 -4.17 -7.59 11.28
C ILE A 60 -3.16 -6.54 11.75
N THR A 61 -2.02 -6.95 12.31
CA THR A 61 -1.01 -6.01 12.81
C THR A 61 -0.51 -5.09 11.70
N GLN A 62 -0.29 -5.63 10.49
CA GLN A 62 0.14 -4.86 9.33
C GLN A 62 -0.84 -3.74 8.93
N PRO A 63 -2.13 -4.01 8.62
CA PRO A 63 -3.08 -2.96 8.26
C PRO A 63 -3.41 -2.02 9.42
N VAL A 64 -3.36 -2.48 10.69
CA VAL A 64 -3.55 -1.60 11.85
C VAL A 64 -2.43 -0.56 11.93
N MET A 65 -1.17 -0.98 11.81
CA MET A 65 -0.04 -0.05 11.77
C MET A 65 -0.15 0.90 10.59
N MET A 66 -0.55 0.41 9.42
CA MET A 66 -0.77 1.24 8.23
C MET A 66 -1.88 2.27 8.45
N ALA A 67 -3.00 1.89 9.07
CA ALA A 67 -4.10 2.80 9.36
C ALA A 67 -3.70 3.90 10.36
N ILE A 68 -2.97 3.53 11.41
CA ILE A 68 -2.44 4.49 12.39
C ILE A 68 -1.51 5.47 11.68
N ILE A 69 -0.52 4.97 10.94
CA ILE A 69 0.46 5.82 10.23
C ILE A 69 -0.24 6.68 9.18
N ALA A 70 -1.20 6.15 8.43
CA ALA A 70 -1.95 6.93 7.42
C ALA A 70 -2.77 8.05 8.07
N SER A 71 -3.38 7.82 9.23
CA SER A 71 -4.13 8.87 9.95
C SER A 71 -3.21 9.98 10.47
N ILE A 72 -2.02 9.61 10.96
CA ILE A 72 -1.00 10.54 11.42
C ILE A 72 -0.42 11.32 10.24
N SER A 73 -0.07 10.64 9.15
CA SER A 73 0.52 11.25 7.97
C SER A 73 -0.46 12.18 7.27
N GLY A 74 -1.75 11.84 7.21
CA GLY A 74 -2.80 12.74 6.70
C GLY A 74 -2.88 14.04 7.50
N ARG A 75 -2.99 13.93 8.84
CA ARG A 75 -3.02 15.11 9.73
C ARG A 75 -1.74 15.94 9.69
N LEU A 76 -0.58 15.30 9.56
CA LEU A 76 0.70 15.99 9.42
C LEU A 76 0.85 16.64 8.04
N SER A 77 0.38 16.00 6.97
CA SER A 77 0.43 16.55 5.61
C SER A 77 -0.47 17.77 5.46
N ASP A 78 -1.55 17.86 6.23
CA ASP A 78 -2.42 19.03 6.25
C ASP A 78 -1.79 20.22 7.01
N ARG A 79 -0.82 19.97 7.90
CA ARG A 79 -0.14 20.99 8.72
C ARG A 79 1.27 21.35 8.28
N TYR A 80 1.98 20.46 7.57
CA TYR A 80 3.38 20.61 7.19
C TYR A 80 3.58 20.40 5.69
N ASP A 81 4.66 20.98 5.15
CA ASP A 81 5.01 20.83 3.74
C ASP A 81 5.17 19.34 3.37
N PRO A 82 4.36 18.80 2.43
CA PRO A 82 4.34 17.37 2.10
C PRO A 82 5.71 16.81 1.71
N ARG A 83 6.61 17.67 1.21
CA ARG A 83 7.98 17.28 0.84
C ARG A 83 8.80 16.81 2.05
N ILE A 84 8.70 17.50 3.18
CA ILE A 84 9.45 17.16 4.39
C ILE A 84 8.90 15.85 4.98
N LEU A 85 7.57 15.69 4.97
CA LEU A 85 6.92 14.48 5.44
C LEU A 85 7.29 13.27 4.59
N ALA A 86 7.34 13.42 3.26
CA ALA A 86 7.78 12.36 2.35
C ALA A 86 9.24 11.98 2.59
N SER A 87 10.15 12.95 2.77
CA SER A 87 11.56 12.67 3.07
C SER A 87 11.75 11.96 4.42
N ALA A 88 11.00 12.36 5.46
CA ALA A 88 11.04 11.68 6.75
C ALA A 88 10.54 10.23 6.67
N GLY A 89 9.43 10.01 5.96
CA GLY A 89 8.92 8.66 5.70
C GLY A 89 9.93 7.78 4.96
N MET A 90 10.60 8.35 3.94
CA MET A 90 11.63 7.64 3.21
C MET A 90 12.83 7.29 4.11
N GLY A 91 13.24 8.20 5.00
CA GLY A 91 14.30 7.95 5.98
C GLY A 91 13.95 6.81 6.95
N ILE A 92 12.70 6.74 7.42
CA ILE A 92 12.22 5.64 8.27
C ILE A 92 12.26 4.30 7.52
N ILE A 93 11.80 4.28 6.26
CA ILE A 93 11.82 3.07 5.43
C ILE A 93 13.26 2.59 5.21
N THR A 94 14.17 3.51 4.87
CA THR A 94 15.59 3.17 4.69
C THR A 94 16.21 2.66 5.99
N GLY A 95 15.93 3.29 7.13
CA GLY A 95 16.43 2.85 8.43
C GLY A 95 15.92 1.48 8.87
N GLY A 96 14.66 1.14 8.53
CA GLY A 96 14.10 -0.17 8.85
C GLY A 96 14.54 -1.31 7.92
N LEU A 97 15.20 -0.99 6.81
CA LEU A 97 15.75 -1.96 5.87
C LEU A 97 17.20 -2.38 6.20
N ILE A 98 17.88 -1.60 7.05
CA ILE A 98 19.26 -1.84 7.54
C ILE A 98 19.18 -2.62 8.85
#